data_AF-A0A2D4I057-F1
#
_entry.id   AF-A0A2D4I057-F1
#
_cell.length_a   1.000
_cell.length_b   1.000
_cell.length_c   1.000
_cell.angle_alpha   90.00
_cell.angle_beta   90.00
_cell.angle_gamma   90.00
#
_symmetry.space_group_name_H-M   'P 1'
#
loop_
_entity.id
_entity.type
_entity.pdbx_description
1 polymer ?
#
loop_
_entity_poly.entity_id
_entity_poly.type
_entity_poly.pdbx_seq_one_letter_code
_entity_poly.pdbx_strand_id
1 'polypeptide(L)'
;MINLILFYFLSGIYRAVPVRVIPRMSSVRSVYKTHIDVIHYCKTDSKRLHRIEEGTVPKMFMEEREKMLQVLSQKPDIYDRLSSALAPSIYEHEDIKKARKT
;
A
#
# COMPACT_ATOMS: atom_id res chain seq x y z
N MET A 1 -5.28 0.12 23.93
CA MET A 1 -6.09 0.38 22.71
C MET A 1 -5.45 1.56 21.97
N ILE A 2 -4.35 1.31 21.26
CA ILE A 2 -3.55 2.37 20.60
C ILE A 2 -4.10 2.54 19.18
N ASN A 3 -4.64 3.71 18.87
CA ASN A 3 -5.16 4.05 17.55
C ASN A 3 -4.03 3.99 16.51
N LEU A 4 -4.12 3.04 15.59
CA LEU A 4 -3.25 2.97 14.43
C LEU A 4 -3.65 4.08 13.45
N ILE A 5 -2.92 5.19 13.47
CA ILE A 5 -3.12 6.27 12.51
C ILE A 5 -2.70 5.75 11.13
N LEU A 6 -3.68 5.61 10.24
CA LEU A 6 -3.46 5.23 8.85
C LEU A 6 -3.05 6.47 8.05
N PHE A 7 -1.88 6.42 7.42
CA PHE A 7 -1.39 7.49 6.55
C PHE A 7 -1.88 7.28 5.12
N TYR A 8 -2.33 8.37 4.49
CA TYR A 8 -2.77 8.40 3.10
C TYR A 8 -2.04 9.52 2.36
N PHE A 9 -1.54 9.23 1.17
CA PHE A 9 -1.09 10.24 0.21
C PHE A 9 -2.29 10.68 -0.63
N LEU A 10 -2.53 11.99 -0.69
CA LEU A 10 -3.60 12.59 -1.48
C LEU A 10 -3.01 13.34 -2.67
N SER A 11 -3.58 13.14 -3.85
CA SER A 11 -3.36 14.01 -5.00
C SER A 11 -4.68 14.68 -5.38
N GLY A 12 -4.60 15.97 -5.68
CA GLY A 12 -5.78 16.79 -5.88
C GLY A 12 -5.45 18.16 -6.46
N ILE A 13 -6.50 18.91 -6.76
CA ILE A 13 -6.39 20.26 -7.30
C ILE A 13 -6.51 21.25 -6.14
N TYR A 14 -5.54 22.14 -6.02
CA TYR A 14 -5.60 23.24 -5.06
C TYR A 14 -6.53 24.34 -5.57
N ARG A 15 -7.55 24.69 -4.80
CA ARG A 15 -8.50 25.75 -5.14
C ARG A 15 -8.57 26.82 -4.07
N ALA A 16 -8.66 28.08 -4.51
CA ALA A 16 -8.86 29.24 -3.67
C ALA A 16 -10.17 29.93 -4.07
N VAL A 17 -11.07 30.15 -3.11
CA VAL A 17 -12.38 30.80 -3.34
C VAL A 17 -12.47 32.07 -2.49
N PRO A 18 -12.83 33.23 -3.07
CA PRO A 18 -12.97 34.47 -2.33
C PRO A 18 -14.18 34.38 -1.39
N VAL A 19 -14.03 34.88 -0.16
CA VAL A 19 -15.10 34.88 0.84
C VAL A 19 -15.72 36.26 0.93
N ARG A 20 -17.04 36.35 0.76
CA ARG A 20 -17.79 37.61 0.91
C ARG A 20 -17.84 38.04 2.37
N VAL A 21 -17.67 39.35 2.64
CA VAL A 21 -17.72 39.91 4.00
C VAL A 21 -19.16 39.87 4.53
N ILE A 22 -20.12 40.23 3.68
CA ILE A 22 -21.57 40.24 3.97
C ILE A 22 -22.27 39.55 2.79
N PRO A 23 -23.11 38.53 2.99
CA PRO A 23 -23.71 37.74 1.89
C PRO A 23 -24.53 38.54 0.87
N ARG A 24 -25.11 39.67 1.28
CA ARG A 24 -25.94 40.56 0.44
C ARG A 24 -25.15 41.67 -0.26
N MET A 25 -23.86 41.81 0.01
CA MET A 25 -22.99 42.82 -0.61
C MET A 25 -21.86 42.14 -1.39
N SER A 26 -21.36 42.80 -2.45
CA SER A 26 -20.32 42.24 -3.33
C SER A 26 -18.89 42.38 -2.79
N SER A 27 -18.69 43.05 -1.65
CA SER A 27 -17.39 43.20 -1.02
C SER A 27 -16.82 41.86 -0.56
N VAL A 28 -15.62 41.50 -1.05
CA VAL A 28 -14.89 40.28 -0.71
C VAL A 28 -13.71 40.56 0.23
N ARG A 29 -13.33 39.57 1.05
CA ARG A 29 -12.12 39.62 1.88
C ARG A 29 -10.87 39.44 1.02
N SER A 30 -9.77 40.05 1.44
CA SER A 30 -8.46 39.84 0.81
C SER A 30 -7.91 38.42 1.00
N VAL A 31 -8.29 37.74 2.08
CA VAL A 31 -7.89 36.36 2.38
C VAL A 31 -8.91 35.38 1.80
N TYR A 32 -8.42 34.47 0.95
CA TYR A 32 -9.22 33.45 0.28
C TYR A 32 -9.33 32.19 1.14
N LYS A 33 -10.47 31.50 1.05
CA LYS A 33 -10.60 30.17 1.63
C LYS A 33 -10.06 29.15 0.65
N THR A 34 -9.08 28.36 1.11
CA THR A 34 -8.42 27.36 0.28
C THR A 34 -8.86 25.96 0.67
N HIS A 35 -8.97 25.08 -0.32
CA HIS A 35 -9.27 23.66 -0.13
C HIS A 35 -8.58 22.86 -1.23
N ILE A 36 -8.38 21.58 -0.98
CA ILE A 36 -7.84 20.63 -1.95
C ILE A 36 -8.98 19.74 -2.40
N ASP A 37 -9.31 19.80 -3.68
CA ASP A 37 -10.22 18.85 -4.30
C ASP A 37 -9.44 17.57 -4.58
N VAL A 38 -9.67 16.53 -3.77
CA VAL A 38 -8.96 15.25 -3.89
C VAL A 38 -9.47 14.50 -5.12
N ILE A 39 -8.55 14.14 -6.02
CA ILE A 39 -8.84 13.30 -7.20
C ILE A 39 -8.52 11.85 -6.89
N HIS A 40 -7.38 11.62 -6.25
CA HIS A 40 -6.90 10.27 -5.94
C HIS A 40 -6.29 10.24 -4.55
N TYR A 41 -6.46 9.12 -3.87
CA TYR A 41 -5.85 8.85 -2.58
C TYR A 41 -5.17 7.48 -2.62
N CYS A 42 -3.94 7.40 -2.15
CA CYS A 42 -3.18 6.17 -2.01
C CYS A 42 -2.92 5.92 -0.53
N LYS A 43 -3.21 4.73 -0.05
CA LYS A 43 -2.90 4.35 1.33
C LYS A 43 -1.43 4.02 1.44
N THR A 44 -0.72 4.67 2.35
CA THR A 44 0.70 4.39 2.63
C THR A 44 0.78 3.16 3.53
N ASP A 45 0.54 1.98 2.97
CA ASP A 45 0.79 0.72 3.66
C ASP A 45 1.98 0.01 3.04
N SER A 46 3.18 0.50 3.35
CA SER A 46 4.44 -0.10 2.91
C SER A 46 4.75 -1.44 3.61
N LYS A 47 3.87 -1.92 4.51
CA LYS A 47 4.10 -3.14 5.32
C LYS A 47 3.08 -4.25 5.10
N ARG A 48 2.19 -4.17 4.11
CA ARG A 48 1.27 -5.27 3.80
C ARG A 48 1.62 -5.96 2.51
N LEU A 49 2.30 -7.09 2.68
CA LEU A 49 2.23 -8.22 1.77
C LEU A 49 0.76 -8.44 1.37
N HIS A 50 0.44 -8.16 0.11
CA HIS A 50 -0.82 -8.49 -0.57
C HIS A 50 -2.09 -8.42 0.32
N ARG A 51 -2.52 -7.22 0.73
CA ARG A 51 -3.97 -7.03 0.89
C ARG A 51 -4.52 -6.96 -0.53
N ILE A 52 -4.90 -8.12 -1.04
CA ILE A 52 -5.68 -8.26 -2.27
C ILE A 52 -6.94 -7.44 -2.02
N GLU A 53 -7.01 -6.26 -2.61
CA GLU A 53 -8.31 -5.66 -2.89
C GLU A 53 -8.95 -6.59 -3.93
N GLU A 54 -9.93 -7.35 -3.48
CA GLU A 54 -10.70 -8.30 -4.27
C GLU A 54 -11.30 -7.57 -5.47
N GLY A 55 -10.63 -7.60 -6.63
CA GLY A 55 -11.26 -7.10 -7.85
C GLY A 55 -10.36 -6.70 -9.01
N THR A 56 -9.07 -6.41 -8.83
CA THR A 56 -8.26 -5.92 -9.97
C THR A 56 -6.80 -6.34 -9.89
N VAL A 57 -6.54 -7.65 -9.78
CA VAL A 57 -5.26 -8.18 -10.26
C VAL A 57 -5.41 -8.37 -11.77
N PRO A 58 -4.65 -7.67 -12.63
CA PRO A 58 -4.75 -7.89 -14.07
C PRO A 58 -4.36 -9.34 -14.35
N LYS A 59 -5.28 -10.12 -14.95
CA LYS A 59 -5.10 -11.57 -15.22
C LYS A 59 -3.77 -11.89 -15.92
N MET A 60 -3.22 -10.95 -16.69
CA MET A 60 -1.91 -11.12 -17.35
C MET A 60 -0.75 -11.30 -16.38
N PHE A 61 -0.77 -10.66 -15.20
CA PHE A 61 0.24 -10.90 -14.17
C PHE A 61 0.05 -12.26 -13.49
N MET A 62 -1.14 -12.87 -13.60
CA MET A 62 -1.44 -14.13 -12.94
C MET A 62 -0.79 -15.30 -13.69
N GLU A 63 -0.89 -15.36 -15.01
CA GLU A 63 -0.32 -16.47 -15.81
C GLU A 63 1.22 -16.54 -15.76
N GLU A 64 1.90 -15.38 -15.86
CA GLU A 64 3.36 -15.35 -15.74
C GLU A 64 3.82 -15.71 -14.33
N ARG A 65 3.13 -15.22 -13.30
CA ARG A 65 3.41 -15.58 -11.91
C ARG A 65 3.14 -17.05 -11.62
N GLU A 66 2.06 -17.61 -12.17
CA GLU A 66 1.73 -19.04 -12.04
C GLU A 66 2.83 -19.90 -12.65
N LYS A 67 3.30 -19.57 -13.86
CA LYS A 67 4.44 -20.27 -14.49
C LYS A 67 5.70 -20.16 -13.64
N MET A 68 6.02 -18.97 -13.14
CA MET A 68 7.18 -18.78 -12.26
C MET A 68 7.08 -19.59 -10.97
N LEU A 69 5.91 -19.58 -10.32
CA LEU A 69 5.64 -20.35 -9.10
C LEU A 69 5.76 -21.85 -9.36
N GLN A 70 5.23 -22.33 -10.48
CA GLN A 70 5.31 -23.74 -10.85
C GLN A 70 6.75 -24.16 -11.10
N VAL A 71 7.54 -23.36 -11.84
CA VAL A 71 8.97 -23.61 -12.06
C VAL A 71 9.76 -23.60 -10.74
N LEU A 72 9.46 -22.67 -9.84
CA LEU A 72 10.12 -22.60 -8.53
C LEU A 72 9.75 -23.79 -7.63
N SER A 73 8.49 -24.24 -7.68
CA SER A 73 8.01 -25.39 -6.91
C SER A 73 8.67 -26.71 -7.31
N GLN A 74 9.15 -26.83 -8.55
CA GLN A 74 9.85 -28.03 -9.03
C GLN A 74 11.31 -28.09 -8.58
N LYS A 75 11.85 -27.03 -7.97
CA LYS A 75 13.25 -27.02 -7.54
C LYS A 75 13.41 -27.80 -6.22
N PRO A 76 14.37 -28.73 -6.12
CA PRO A 76 14.55 -29.56 -4.93
C PRO A 76 15.00 -28.74 -3.70
N ASP A 77 15.62 -27.57 -3.91
CA ASP A 77 16.09 -26.66 -2.86
C ASP A 77 15.08 -25.56 -2.51
N ILE A 78 13.83 -25.67 -2.97
CA ILE A 78 12.80 -24.63 -2.78
C ILE A 78 12.54 -24.34 -1.29
N TYR A 79 12.56 -25.38 -0.45
CA TYR A 79 12.28 -25.25 0.97
C TYR A 79 13.37 -24.45 1.69
N ASP A 80 14.64 -24.71 1.38
CA ASP A 80 15.79 -23.99 1.95
C ASP A 80 15.89 -22.55 1.45
N ARG A 81 15.52 -22.32 0.18
CA ARG A 81 15.46 -20.96 -0.39
C ARG A 81 14.38 -20.11 0.25
N LEU A 82 13.20 -20.69 0.48
CA LEU A 82 12.10 -19.99 1.15
C LEU A 82 12.42 -19.73 2.63
N SER A 83 13.02 -20.70 3.34
CA SER A 83 13.43 -20.51 4.73
C SER A 83 14.49 -19.42 4.87
N SER A 84 15.47 -19.39 3.96
CA SER A 84 16.51 -18.35 3.94
C SER A 84 15.95 -16.96 3.60
N ALA A 85 14.98 -16.87 2.68
CA ALA A 85 14.37 -15.60 2.27
C ALA A 85 13.46 -14.98 3.35
N LEU A 86 12.92 -15.78 4.27
CA LEU A 86 12.07 -15.30 5.36
C LEU A 86 12.83 -14.38 6.33
N ALA A 87 14.10 -14.67 6.59
CA ALA A 87 14.98 -13.89 7.46
C ALA A 87 16.41 -13.89 6.89
N PRO A 88 16.69 -13.02 5.91
CA PRO A 88 17.97 -12.99 5.20
C PRO A 88 19.14 -12.51 6.08
N SER A 89 18.86 -11.84 7.20
CA SER A 89 19.85 -11.31 8.13
C SER A 89 20.17 -12.24 9.31
N ILE A 90 19.49 -13.39 9.46
CA ILE A 90 19.74 -14.35 10.55
C ILE A 90 20.39 -15.60 9.95
N TYR A 91 21.62 -15.91 10.34
CA TYR A 91 22.34 -17.12 9.90
C TYR A 91 22.34 -18.16 11.05
N GLU A 92 22.37 -19.46 10.73
CA GLU A 92 22.50 -20.60 11.69
C GLU A 92 21.29 -21.08 12.52
N HIS A 93 20.06 -20.68 12.19
CA HIS A 93 18.84 -21.23 12.82
C HIS A 93 17.77 -21.66 11.81
N GLU A 94 18.17 -22.46 10.81
CA GLU A 94 17.24 -22.92 9.76
C GLU A 94 16.08 -23.75 10.32
N ASP A 95 16.28 -24.50 11.41
CA ASP A 95 15.21 -25.26 12.09
C ASP A 95 14.16 -24.36 12.76
N ILE A 96 14.51 -23.12 13.14
CA ILE A 96 13.56 -22.14 13.70
C ILE A 96 12.78 -21.46 12.57
N LYS A 97 13.41 -21.24 11.42
CA LYS A 97 12.76 -20.67 10.22
C LYS A 97 11.84 -21.68 9.54
N LYS A 98 12.20 -22.96 9.59
CA LYS A 98 11.42 -24.09 9.11
C LYS A 98 10.45 -24.52 10.22
N ALA A 99 9.32 -23.84 10.34
CA ALA A 99 8.33 -24.13 11.37
C ALA A 99 7.99 -25.63 11.44
N ARG A 100 8.60 -26.35 12.39
CA ARG A 100 8.39 -27.77 12.61
C ARG A 100 7.04 -27.95 13.27
N LYS A 101 6.03 -28.35 12.50
CA LYS A 101 4.77 -28.84 13.08
C LYS A 101 5.08 -30.20 13.71
N THR A 102 4.87 -30.30 15.03
CA THR A 102 4.79 -31.60 15.72
C THR A 102 3.53 -32.31 15.30
#